data_AF-A0A5B9QCV2-F1
#
_entry.id   AF-A0A5B9QCV2-F1
#
_cell.length_a   1.000
_cell.length_b   1.000
_cell.length_c   1.000
_cell.angle_alpha   90.00
_cell.angle_beta   90.00
_cell.angle_gamma   90.00
#
_symmetry.space_group_name_H-M   'P 1'
#
loop_
_entity.id
_entity.type
_entity.pdbx_description
1 polymer ?
#
loop_
_entity_poly.entity_id
_entity_poly.type
_entity_poly.pdbx_seq_one_letter_code
_entity_poly.pdbx_strand_id
1 'polypeptide(L)'
;MRAIFRTYSSRPVRRGLSFFEFIGCLAAMIGGVFLGSAYLGIDMKDMAIGVLAKADVIKPEFFLADEVQTANPTDSDSKQGASQSAATNEPGKLVDEQLLTEVDSTQESTDPSEANSKSHFKSTPQPTKAERRNATRAYWDVLTECLLQEGNNRSQGLRAEDELQLYDYLVSRKTGHEQAIKSLQQLNEFGVDERLLAHGRQVTTWNKSAVKLFERALSLLTDGPSAGITGPFAQTWQSSATQLRMEESLIVDKHKAVAGYLDHEYPEIAPFEPAFKK
;
A
#
# COMPACT_ATOMS: atom_id res chain seq x y z
N MET A 1 50.93 8.83 -72.95
CA MET A 1 49.56 9.24 -72.57
C MET A 1 49.01 8.21 -71.59
N ARG A 2 48.83 8.56 -70.32
CA ARG A 2 48.17 7.71 -69.31
C ARG A 2 46.93 8.46 -68.82
N ALA A 3 45.75 7.88 -69.03
CA ALA A 3 44.48 8.44 -68.56
C ALA A 3 44.31 8.10 -67.07
N ILE A 4 44.19 9.13 -66.24
CA ILE A 4 43.88 9.01 -64.80
C ILE A 4 42.36 9.02 -64.68
N PHE A 5 41.75 7.86 -64.45
CA PHE A 5 40.34 7.76 -64.11
C PHE A 5 40.14 8.13 -62.63
N ARG A 6 39.56 9.30 -62.39
CA ARG A 6 39.17 9.79 -61.07
C ARG A 6 37.84 9.15 -60.70
N THR A 7 37.87 8.15 -59.83
CA THR A 7 36.66 7.54 -59.26
C THR A 7 35.99 8.51 -58.29
N TYR A 8 34.78 8.95 -58.62
CA TYR A 8 33.95 9.77 -57.73
C TYR A 8 33.36 8.87 -56.63
N SER A 9 33.88 9.00 -55.42
CA SER A 9 33.27 8.42 -54.22
C SER A 9 32.01 9.23 -53.87
N SER A 10 30.85 8.65 -54.13
CA SER A 10 29.56 9.18 -53.69
C SER A 10 29.47 9.09 -52.16
N ARG A 11 29.47 10.23 -51.48
CA ARG A 11 29.23 10.29 -50.04
C ARG A 11 27.79 9.84 -49.75
N PRO A 12 27.56 8.91 -48.80
CA PRO A 12 26.21 8.49 -48.43
C PRO A 12 25.45 9.68 -47.83
N VAL A 13 24.34 10.05 -48.47
CA VAL A 13 23.40 11.05 -47.95
C VAL A 13 22.81 10.51 -46.67
N ARG A 14 23.08 11.16 -45.53
CA ARG A 14 22.49 10.82 -44.24
C ARG A 14 20.97 10.98 -44.35
N ARG A 15 20.24 9.87 -44.46
CA ARG A 15 18.77 9.87 -44.34
C ARG A 15 18.47 10.29 -42.91
N GLY A 16 17.79 11.42 -42.75
CA GLY A 16 17.29 11.87 -41.46
C GLY A 16 16.42 10.78 -40.83
N LEU A 17 16.42 10.73 -39.49
CA LEU A 17 15.62 9.82 -38.69
C LEU A 17 14.19 9.75 -39.28
N SER A 18 13.75 8.54 -39.60
CA SER A 18 12.43 8.35 -40.20
C SER A 18 11.36 8.84 -39.24
N PHE A 19 10.34 9.54 -39.72
CA PHE A 19 9.19 9.98 -38.91
C PHE A 19 8.57 8.82 -38.10
N PHE A 20 8.58 7.60 -38.65
CA PHE A 20 8.11 6.40 -37.97
C PHE A 20 9.00 5.98 -36.79
N GLU A 21 10.31 6.21 -36.88
CA GLU A 21 11.26 5.92 -35.80
C GLU A 21 11.03 6.86 -34.61
N PHE A 22 10.75 8.14 -34.89
CA PHE A 22 10.40 9.10 -33.85
C PHE A 22 9.10 8.74 -33.14
N ILE A 23 8.04 8.40 -33.89
CA ILE A 23 6.76 7.97 -33.29
C ILE A 23 6.94 6.68 -32.48
N GLY A 24 7.72 5.72 -32.99
CA GLY A 24 8.01 4.48 -32.28
C GLY A 24 8.72 4.74 -30.95
N CYS A 25 9.72 5.61 -30.93
CA CYS A 25 10.43 6.00 -29.71
C CYS A 25 9.50 6.73 -28.72
N LEU A 26 8.67 7.65 -29.20
CA LEU A 26 7.71 8.37 -28.38
C LEU A 26 6.68 7.42 -27.75
N ALA A 27 6.12 6.50 -28.54
CA ALA A 27 5.17 5.50 -28.07
C ALA A 27 5.80 4.55 -27.04
N ALA A 28 7.06 4.14 -27.25
CA ALA A 28 7.80 3.34 -26.29
C ALA A 28 8.06 4.08 -24.97
N MET A 29 8.39 5.38 -25.03
CA MET A 29 8.55 6.19 -23.81
C MET A 29 7.22 6.34 -23.06
N ILE A 30 6.13 6.69 -23.75
CA ILE A 30 4.81 6.83 -23.13
C ILE A 30 4.36 5.49 -22.52
N GLY A 31 4.53 4.39 -23.26
CA GLY A 31 4.21 3.05 -22.78
C GLY A 31 5.05 2.63 -21.57
N GLY A 32 6.35 2.96 -21.55
CA GLY A 32 7.24 2.69 -20.42
C GLY A 32 6.84 3.48 -19.17
N VAL A 33 6.49 4.76 -19.32
CA VAL A 33 6.01 5.59 -18.20
C VAL A 33 4.68 5.07 -17.67
N PHE A 34 3.73 4.70 -18.55
CA PHE A 34 2.43 4.15 -18.15
C PHE A 34 2.56 2.80 -17.43
N LEU A 35 3.41 1.91 -17.93
CA LEU A 35 3.66 0.62 -17.30
C LEU A 35 4.37 0.80 -15.95
N GLY A 36 5.32 1.73 -15.87
CA GLY A 36 6.02 2.08 -14.63
C GLY A 36 5.10 2.70 -13.58
N SER A 37 4.20 3.60 -13.97
CA SER A 37 3.24 4.22 -13.04
C SER A 37 2.21 3.22 -12.52
N ALA A 38 1.72 2.34 -13.38
CA ALA A 38 0.80 1.28 -12.99
C ALA A 38 1.47 0.31 -12.00
N TYR A 39 2.74 -0.03 -12.23
CA TYR A 39 3.52 -0.85 -11.32
C TYR A 39 3.75 -0.18 -9.95
N LEU A 40 3.97 1.14 -9.93
CA LEU A 40 4.16 1.90 -8.70
C LEU A 40 2.85 2.26 -7.98
N GLY A 41 1.69 1.99 -8.58
CA GLY A 41 0.38 2.36 -8.03
C GLY A 41 0.14 3.87 -8.00
N ILE A 42 0.80 4.63 -8.88
CA ILE A 42 0.61 6.07 -8.99
C ILE A 42 -0.60 6.33 -9.90
N ASP A 43 -1.60 7.05 -9.40
CA ASP A 43 -2.74 7.47 -10.20
C ASP A 43 -2.31 8.59 -11.17
N MET A 44 -2.03 8.17 -12.41
CA MET A 44 -1.64 9.07 -13.50
C MET A 44 -2.71 10.10 -13.84
N LYS A 45 -3.98 9.82 -13.55
CA LYS A 45 -5.08 10.73 -13.87
C LYS A 45 -4.97 12.02 -13.05
N ASP A 46 -4.76 11.88 -11.74
CA ASP A 46 -4.64 13.02 -10.84
C ASP A 46 -3.36 13.82 -11.11
N MET A 47 -2.26 13.14 -11.44
CA MET A 47 -1.00 13.80 -11.81
C MET A 47 -1.12 14.55 -13.14
N ALA A 48 -1.75 13.95 -14.15
CA ALA A 48 -1.96 14.60 -15.45
C ALA A 48 -2.85 15.83 -15.31
N ILE A 49 -3.95 15.74 -14.54
CA ILE A 49 -4.83 16.89 -14.25
C ILE A 49 -4.05 17.98 -13.51
N GLY A 50 -3.23 17.62 -12.52
CA GLY A 50 -2.40 18.57 -11.79
C GLY A 50 -1.36 19.28 -12.67
N VAL A 51 -0.71 18.56 -13.58
CA VAL A 51 0.27 19.13 -14.52
C VAL A 51 -0.41 20.00 -15.58
N LEU A 52 -1.56 19.57 -16.11
CA LEU A 52 -2.36 20.33 -17.07
C LEU A 52 -2.91 21.63 -16.46
N ALA A 53 -3.34 21.57 -15.19
CA ALA A 53 -3.77 22.76 -14.45
C ALA A 53 -2.61 23.73 -14.19
N LYS A 54 -1.40 23.23 -13.88
CA LYS A 54 -0.20 24.07 -13.65
C LYS A 54 0.40 24.64 -14.92
N ALA A 55 0.27 23.95 -16.05
CA ALA A 55 0.79 24.43 -17.32
C ALA A 55 -0.04 25.60 -17.90
N ASP A 56 -1.18 25.95 -17.29
CA ASP A 56 -2.11 26.99 -17.74
C ASP A 56 -2.62 26.78 -19.19
N VAL A 57 -2.44 25.56 -19.73
CA VAL A 57 -2.75 25.22 -21.13
C VAL A 57 -4.25 24.98 -21.32
N ILE A 58 -4.98 24.57 -20.27
CA ILE A 58 -6.42 24.28 -20.35
C ILE A 58 -7.15 24.83 -19.12
N LYS A 59 -8.17 25.66 -19.36
CA LYS A 59 -9.11 26.08 -18.31
C LYS A 59 -9.91 24.86 -17.84
N PRO A 60 -9.93 24.56 -16.52
CA PRO A 60 -10.53 23.33 -15.97
C PRO A 60 -12.05 23.20 -16.22
N GLU A 61 -12.71 24.27 -16.66
CA GLU A 61 -14.13 24.28 -17.00
C GLU A 61 -14.49 23.35 -18.17
N PHE A 62 -13.53 22.95 -19.00
CA PHE A 62 -13.80 22.08 -20.16
C PHE A 62 -14.09 20.62 -19.79
N PHE A 63 -13.57 20.12 -18.66
CA PHE A 63 -13.73 18.71 -18.26
C PHE A 63 -14.96 18.45 -17.38
N LEU A 64 -15.61 19.48 -16.87
CA LEU A 64 -16.79 19.37 -16.01
C LEU A 64 -18.13 19.44 -16.77
N ALA A 65 -18.09 19.62 -18.09
CA ALA A 65 -19.29 19.87 -18.89
C ALA A 65 -19.89 18.61 -19.57
N ASP A 66 -19.18 17.47 -19.60
CA ASP A 66 -19.58 16.33 -20.45
C ASP A 66 -20.01 15.05 -19.69
N GLU A 67 -20.09 15.09 -18.35
CA GLU A 67 -20.57 13.95 -17.55
C GLU A 67 -22.08 14.03 -17.26
N VAL A 68 -22.89 14.42 -18.25
CA VAL A 68 -24.35 14.27 -18.20
C VAL A 68 -24.86 13.85 -19.59
N GLN A 69 -25.35 12.60 -19.68
CA GLN A 69 -25.95 11.90 -20.84
C GLN A 69 -24.96 10.96 -21.57
N THR A 70 -25.02 9.65 -21.41
CA THR A 70 -26.13 8.80 -21.90
C THR A 70 -25.99 7.35 -21.44
N ALA A 71 -27.15 6.68 -21.37
CA ALA A 71 -27.36 5.32 -20.90
C ALA A 71 -26.82 4.21 -21.83
N ASN A 72 -26.49 3.07 -21.21
CA ASN A 72 -26.42 1.70 -21.77
C ASN A 72 -27.73 1.29 -22.50
N PRO A 73 -27.82 0.14 -23.22
CA PRO A 73 -26.88 -1.02 -23.33
C PRO A 73 -26.65 -1.52 -24.79
N THR A 74 -25.80 -2.53 -25.02
CA THR A 74 -26.13 -3.81 -25.72
C THR A 74 -24.90 -4.75 -25.76
N ASP A 75 -25.20 -6.03 -25.55
CA ASP A 75 -24.39 -7.24 -25.66
C ASP A 75 -23.36 -7.31 -26.80
N SER A 76 -22.23 -7.95 -26.52
CA SER A 76 -21.51 -8.78 -27.49
C SER A 76 -20.63 -9.80 -26.78
N ASP A 77 -21.09 -11.05 -26.88
CA ASP A 77 -20.35 -12.30 -26.74
C ASP A 77 -18.98 -12.26 -27.43
N SER A 78 -17.93 -12.71 -26.74
CA SER A 78 -16.75 -13.32 -27.38
C SER A 78 -15.98 -14.22 -26.41
N LYS A 79 -16.14 -15.53 -26.65
CA LYS A 79 -15.30 -16.62 -26.17
C LYS A 79 -13.98 -16.66 -26.95
N GLN A 80 -12.85 -16.71 -26.25
CA GLN A 80 -11.58 -17.35 -26.60
C GLN A 80 -10.71 -17.27 -25.34
N GLY A 81 -10.11 -18.32 -24.78
CA GLY A 81 -9.48 -19.49 -25.39
C GLY A 81 -8.06 -19.54 -24.83
N ALA A 82 -7.74 -20.61 -24.11
CA ALA A 82 -6.51 -20.83 -23.33
C ALA A 82 -5.18 -20.65 -24.08
N SER A 83 -4.09 -20.29 -23.39
CA SER A 83 -3.06 -21.26 -22.98
C SER A 83 -1.81 -20.59 -22.35
N GLN A 84 -1.37 -21.21 -21.26
CA GLN A 84 0.00 -21.41 -20.76
C GLN A 84 1.16 -20.57 -21.33
N SER A 85 1.95 -19.97 -20.44
CA SER A 85 3.38 -20.31 -20.39
C SER A 85 3.95 -20.11 -18.99
N ALA A 86 4.42 -21.21 -18.42
CA ALA A 86 5.25 -21.26 -17.24
C ALA A 86 6.65 -20.73 -17.59
N ALA A 87 7.20 -19.87 -16.74
CA ALA A 87 8.62 -19.55 -16.75
C ALA A 87 9.11 -19.53 -15.29
N THR A 88 9.54 -20.71 -14.86
CA THR A 88 10.43 -20.92 -13.74
C THR A 88 11.73 -20.14 -13.97
N ASN A 89 12.08 -19.23 -13.06
CA ASN A 89 13.43 -18.68 -12.93
C ASN A 89 13.68 -18.31 -11.46
N GLU A 90 14.13 -19.31 -10.68
CA GLU A 90 15.18 -19.13 -9.66
C GLU A 90 16.49 -18.86 -10.43
N PRO A 91 17.41 -17.96 -9.99
CA PRO A 91 18.15 -18.20 -8.74
C PRO A 91 18.58 -16.92 -7.98
N GLY A 92 18.88 -17.04 -6.68
CA GLY A 92 19.61 -15.96 -6.00
C GLY A 92 19.62 -15.96 -4.48
N LYS A 93 19.77 -17.12 -3.86
CA LYS A 93 19.99 -17.27 -2.41
C LYS A 93 21.41 -16.81 -2.04
N LEU A 94 21.55 -15.60 -1.49
CA LEU A 94 22.67 -15.20 -0.62
C LEU A 94 22.10 -14.22 0.44
N VAL A 95 21.80 -14.72 1.65
CA VAL A 95 22.60 -14.53 2.87
C VAL A 95 22.60 -13.07 3.36
N ASP A 96 21.63 -12.74 4.22
CA ASP A 96 21.86 -12.18 5.57
C ASP A 96 20.51 -11.85 6.22
N GLU A 97 19.87 -12.88 6.77
CA GLU A 97 18.73 -12.73 7.68
C GLU A 97 19.10 -13.40 9.01
N GLN A 98 20.08 -12.79 9.67
CA GLN A 98 20.39 -12.99 11.08
C GLN A 98 20.31 -11.64 11.78
N LEU A 99 19.10 -11.23 12.18
CA LEU A 99 18.93 -10.42 13.38
C LEU A 99 17.48 -10.47 13.85
N LEU A 100 17.29 -11.02 15.05
CA LEU A 100 16.11 -10.91 15.92
C LEU A 100 14.95 -11.88 15.64
N THR A 101 15.23 -13.18 15.71
CA THR A 101 14.28 -14.14 16.29
C THR A 101 14.86 -14.61 17.62
N GLU A 102 14.54 -13.87 18.68
CA GLU A 102 14.82 -14.26 20.06
C GLU A 102 13.82 -15.38 20.41
N VAL A 103 14.18 -16.60 20.05
CA VAL A 103 13.50 -17.83 20.48
C VAL A 103 13.97 -18.09 21.90
N ASP A 104 13.18 -17.58 22.84
CA ASP A 104 13.25 -17.96 24.26
C ASP A 104 13.02 -19.47 24.37
N SER A 105 14.14 -20.18 24.54
CA SER A 105 14.21 -21.62 24.69
C SER A 105 14.00 -21.94 26.17
N THR A 106 12.75 -22.02 26.60
CA THR A 106 12.42 -22.59 27.92
C THR A 106 12.49 -24.11 27.81
N GLN A 107 13.61 -24.68 28.27
CA GLN A 107 13.82 -26.11 28.37
C GLN A 107 13.37 -26.61 29.76
N GLU A 108 12.42 -27.52 29.67
CA GLU A 108 11.84 -28.47 30.63
C GLU A 108 12.80 -29.12 31.64
N SER A 109 12.42 -29.10 32.94
CA SER A 109 12.74 -30.19 33.88
C SER A 109 11.78 -30.22 35.09
N THR A 110 10.88 -31.21 35.06
CA THR A 110 10.53 -32.17 36.15
C THR A 110 10.00 -31.67 37.51
N ASP A 111 8.71 -31.92 37.78
CA ASP A 111 8.27 -32.83 38.86
C ASP A 111 6.73 -33.06 38.84
N PRO A 112 6.21 -34.30 39.05
CA PRO A 112 4.79 -34.56 39.17
C PRO A 112 4.37 -34.48 40.64
N SER A 113 3.89 -33.32 41.09
CA SER A 113 3.25 -33.18 42.40
C SER A 113 1.76 -32.97 42.23
N GLU A 114 1.00 -34.05 42.48
CA GLU A 114 -0.43 -34.02 42.78
C GLU A 114 -0.70 -33.08 43.96
N ALA A 115 -1.12 -31.86 43.67
CA ALA A 115 -1.71 -30.97 44.67
C ALA A 115 -2.89 -30.22 44.05
N ASN A 116 -3.99 -30.95 43.90
CA ASN A 116 -5.35 -30.58 44.30
C ASN A 116 -5.60 -29.08 44.60
N SER A 117 -5.43 -28.22 43.59
CA SER A 117 -5.88 -26.84 43.64
C SER A 117 -7.19 -26.79 42.89
N LYS A 118 -8.29 -26.86 43.64
CA LYS A 118 -9.62 -26.40 43.23
C LYS A 118 -9.49 -24.91 42.88
N SER A 119 -8.96 -24.64 41.70
CA SER A 119 -8.99 -23.33 41.07
C SER A 119 -10.47 -22.97 40.94
N HIS A 120 -10.91 -22.10 41.83
CA HIS A 120 -12.18 -21.41 41.75
C HIS A 120 -12.09 -20.57 40.47
N PHE A 121 -12.41 -21.21 39.34
CA PHE A 121 -12.56 -20.56 38.04
C PHE A 121 -13.69 -19.56 38.25
N LYS A 122 -13.34 -18.32 38.59
CA LYS A 122 -14.25 -17.18 38.57
C LYS A 122 -14.72 -17.12 37.13
N SER A 123 -15.89 -17.69 36.85
CA SER A 123 -16.58 -17.55 35.59
C SER A 123 -16.72 -16.06 35.33
N THR A 124 -15.86 -15.50 34.50
CA THR A 124 -16.04 -14.15 33.99
C THR A 124 -17.45 -14.09 33.42
N PRO A 125 -18.30 -13.14 33.86
CA PRO A 125 -19.67 -13.03 33.39
C PRO A 125 -19.66 -13.04 31.87
N GLN A 126 -20.40 -13.93 31.21
CA GLN A 126 -20.50 -13.86 29.75
C GLN A 126 -21.29 -12.60 29.39
N PRO A 127 -20.79 -11.75 28.46
CA PRO A 127 -21.51 -10.56 28.05
C PRO A 127 -22.82 -10.96 27.40
N THR A 128 -23.87 -10.20 27.69
CA THR A 128 -25.17 -10.35 27.04
C THR A 128 -25.05 -10.08 25.54
N LYS A 129 -26.01 -10.58 24.73
CA LYS A 129 -26.01 -10.33 23.28
C LYS A 129 -26.03 -8.83 22.95
N ALA A 130 -26.75 -8.02 23.72
CA ALA A 130 -26.82 -6.57 23.53
C ALA A 130 -25.49 -5.89 23.85
N GLU A 131 -24.82 -6.27 24.95
CA GLU A 131 -23.49 -5.75 25.29
C GLU A 131 -22.45 -6.11 24.23
N ARG A 132 -22.47 -7.35 23.72
CA ARG A 132 -21.58 -7.80 22.64
C ARG A 132 -21.74 -6.95 21.38
N ARG A 133 -22.98 -6.66 20.98
CA ARG A 133 -23.27 -5.82 19.81
C ARG A 133 -22.72 -4.41 19.98
N ASN A 134 -22.98 -3.79 21.13
CA ASN A 134 -22.51 -2.44 21.42
C ASN A 134 -20.97 -2.38 21.48
N ALA A 135 -20.34 -3.36 22.12
CA ALA A 135 -18.88 -3.47 22.17
C ALA A 135 -18.27 -3.67 20.77
N THR A 136 -18.86 -4.56 19.96
CA THR A 136 -18.42 -4.82 18.58
C THR A 136 -18.57 -3.59 17.70
N ARG A 137 -19.68 -2.85 17.83
CA ARG A 137 -19.89 -1.60 17.08
C ARG A 137 -18.88 -0.53 17.47
N ALA A 138 -18.70 -0.29 18.76
CA ALA A 138 -17.73 0.70 19.25
C ALA A 138 -16.30 0.36 18.81
N TYR A 139 -15.93 -0.93 18.87
CA TYR A 139 -14.62 -1.38 18.39
C TYR A 139 -14.46 -1.16 16.88
N TRP A 140 -15.50 -1.47 16.09
CA TRP A 140 -15.50 -1.24 14.65
C TRP A 140 -15.30 0.23 14.30
N ASP A 141 -16.07 1.12 14.92
CA ASP A 141 -16.03 2.55 14.60
C ASP A 141 -14.64 3.15 14.86
N VAL A 142 -14.00 2.79 15.99
CA VAL A 142 -12.62 3.24 16.29
C VAL A 142 -11.59 2.64 15.34
N LEU A 143 -11.73 1.36 14.98
CA LEU A 143 -10.84 0.71 14.02
C LEU A 143 -10.92 1.37 12.64
N THR A 144 -12.13 1.67 12.17
CA THR A 144 -12.41 2.37 10.91
C THR A 144 -11.86 3.78 10.94
N GLU A 145 -12.04 4.52 12.05
CA GLU A 145 -11.49 5.86 12.22
C GLU A 145 -9.96 5.85 12.14
N CYS A 146 -9.29 4.89 12.79
CA CYS A 146 -7.82 4.77 12.72
C CYS A 146 -7.33 4.57 11.27
N LEU A 147 -8.02 3.75 10.48
CA LEU A 147 -7.68 3.52 9.07
C LEU A 147 -7.92 4.78 8.21
N LEU A 148 -9.05 5.46 8.43
CA LEU A 148 -9.36 6.72 7.75
C LEU A 148 -8.35 7.82 8.05
N GLN A 149 -7.96 7.99 9.33
CA GLN A 149 -6.96 8.96 9.74
C GLN A 149 -5.61 8.67 9.09
N GLU A 150 -5.18 7.41 9.03
CA GLU A 150 -3.94 7.02 8.35
C GLU A 150 -3.97 7.34 6.85
N GLY A 151 -5.09 7.03 6.17
CA GLY A 151 -5.28 7.36 4.77
C GLY A 151 -5.25 8.87 4.51
N ASN A 152 -5.91 9.66 5.36
CA ASN A 152 -5.91 11.12 5.28
C ASN A 152 -4.50 11.71 5.48
N ASN A 153 -3.74 11.21 6.45
CA ASN A 153 -2.37 11.66 6.73
C ASN A 153 -1.44 11.40 5.53
N ARG A 154 -1.72 10.40 4.69
CA ARG A 154 -0.99 10.18 3.43
C ARG A 154 -1.18 11.31 2.44
N SER A 155 -2.43 11.70 2.23
CA SER A 155 -2.82 12.66 1.20
C SER A 155 -2.27 14.07 1.47
N GLN A 156 -2.10 14.43 2.74
CA GLN A 156 -1.61 15.75 3.15
C GLN A 156 -0.12 15.94 2.84
N GLY A 157 0.68 14.86 2.87
CA GLY A 157 2.12 14.91 2.67
C GLY A 157 2.59 15.11 1.23
N LEU A 158 1.75 14.81 0.24
CA LEU A 158 2.13 14.79 -1.19
C LEU A 158 1.92 16.14 -1.91
N ARG A 159 1.37 17.16 -1.24
CA ARG A 159 0.90 18.39 -1.88
C ARG A 159 1.87 19.57 -1.87
N ALA A 160 3.04 19.44 -1.26
CA ALA A 160 3.96 20.55 -1.13
C ALA A 160 5.22 20.27 -2.01
N GLU A 161 5.94 21.31 -2.45
CA GLU A 161 6.93 21.21 -3.55
C GLU A 161 8.42 21.23 -3.13
N ASP A 162 8.77 21.13 -1.84
CA ASP A 162 10.10 21.40 -1.29
C ASP A 162 10.72 20.20 -0.54
N GLU A 163 12.04 20.00 -0.68
CA GLU A 163 12.84 18.90 -0.10
C GLU A 163 12.80 18.78 1.43
N LEU A 164 12.53 19.88 2.15
CA LEU A 164 12.29 19.88 3.61
C LEU A 164 11.08 19.01 4.02
N GLN A 165 10.25 18.59 3.05
CA GLN A 165 9.03 17.85 3.30
C GLN A 165 9.23 16.36 3.47
N LEU A 166 10.35 15.77 3.04
CA LEU A 166 10.52 14.33 3.23
C LEU A 166 10.62 14.00 4.73
N TYR A 167 11.37 14.80 5.49
CA TYR A 167 11.46 14.64 6.94
C TYR A 167 10.08 14.82 7.58
N ASP A 168 9.39 15.94 7.31
CA ASP A 168 8.07 16.24 7.87
C ASP A 168 7.03 15.18 7.49
N TYR A 169 7.07 14.69 6.26
CA TYR A 169 6.24 13.59 5.79
C TYR A 169 6.49 12.32 6.61
N LEU A 170 7.75 11.90 6.76
CA LEU A 170 8.09 10.69 7.49
C LEU A 170 7.73 10.80 8.98
N VAL A 171 7.93 11.98 9.59
CA VAL A 171 7.50 12.27 10.97
C VAL A 171 5.98 12.17 11.09
N SER A 172 5.24 12.87 10.23
CA SER A 172 3.78 12.85 10.22
C SER A 172 3.23 11.43 10.05
N ARG A 173 3.80 10.66 9.11
CA ARG A 173 3.45 9.25 8.88
C ARG A 173 3.71 8.38 10.12
N LYS A 174 4.89 8.50 10.73
CA LYS A 174 5.23 7.79 11.97
C LYS A 174 4.21 8.11 13.07
N THR A 175 3.97 9.39 13.33
CA THR A 175 3.04 9.85 14.37
C THR A 175 1.61 9.35 14.14
N GLY A 176 1.13 9.33 12.89
CA GLY A 176 -0.18 8.79 12.55
C GLY A 176 -0.33 7.31 12.94
N HIS A 177 0.67 6.48 12.62
CA HIS A 177 0.66 5.06 13.01
C HIS A 177 0.79 4.86 14.52
N GLU A 178 1.59 5.68 15.22
CA GLU A 178 1.69 5.64 16.69
C GLU A 178 0.36 5.99 17.36
N GLN A 179 -0.35 7.00 16.84
CA GLN A 179 -1.67 7.38 17.32
C GLN A 179 -2.68 6.25 17.12
N ALA A 180 -2.69 5.62 15.94
CA ALA A 180 -3.56 4.46 15.67
C ALA A 180 -3.29 3.30 16.66
N ILE A 181 -2.02 2.99 16.96
CA ILE A 181 -1.67 1.97 17.97
C ILE A 181 -2.22 2.34 19.34
N LYS A 182 -2.02 3.59 19.79
CA LYS A 182 -2.51 4.07 21.09
C LYS A 182 -4.03 3.96 21.18
N SER A 183 -4.76 4.39 20.15
CA SER A 183 -6.22 4.29 20.10
C SER A 183 -6.70 2.84 20.18
N LEU A 184 -6.09 1.93 19.41
CA LEU A 184 -6.44 0.51 19.42
C LEU A 184 -6.13 -0.19 20.75
N GLN A 185 -5.05 0.20 21.43
CA GLN A 185 -4.67 -0.35 22.74
C GLN A 185 -5.61 0.08 23.88
N GLN A 186 -6.31 1.20 23.71
CA GLN A 186 -7.28 1.68 24.70
C GLN A 186 -8.65 0.99 24.59
N LEU A 187 -8.89 0.26 23.49
CA LEU A 187 -10.16 -0.44 23.29
C LEU A 187 -10.27 -1.65 24.20
N ASN A 188 -11.44 -1.81 24.80
CA ASN A 188 -11.76 -3.00 25.56
C ASN A 188 -12.12 -4.15 24.61
N GLU A 189 -11.36 -5.25 24.66
CA GLU A 189 -11.65 -6.46 23.86
C GLU A 189 -12.81 -7.30 24.43
N PHE A 190 -13.25 -7.03 25.66
CA PHE A 190 -14.25 -7.83 26.34
C PHE A 190 -15.61 -7.79 25.62
N GLY A 191 -16.04 -8.96 25.14
CA GLY A 191 -17.32 -9.11 24.47
C GLY A 191 -17.36 -8.59 23.04
N VAL A 192 -16.21 -8.26 22.43
CA VAL A 192 -16.12 -7.97 21.00
C VAL A 192 -16.15 -9.27 20.18
N ASP A 193 -16.66 -9.22 18.96
CA ASP A 193 -16.59 -10.34 18.02
C ASP A 193 -15.13 -10.77 17.75
N GLU A 194 -14.86 -12.08 17.86
CA GLU A 194 -13.51 -12.63 17.73
C GLU A 194 -12.87 -12.36 16.35
N ARG A 195 -13.67 -12.35 15.26
CA ARG A 195 -13.14 -12.07 13.92
C ARG A 195 -12.72 -10.61 13.79
N LEU A 196 -13.48 -9.70 14.40
CA LEU A 196 -13.13 -8.29 14.47
C LEU A 196 -11.86 -8.08 15.32
N LEU A 197 -11.73 -8.76 16.46
CA LEU A 197 -10.50 -8.73 17.28
C LEU A 197 -9.29 -9.24 16.51
N ALA A 198 -9.42 -10.37 15.82
CA ALA A 198 -8.36 -10.92 14.99
C ALA A 198 -7.92 -9.92 13.89
N HIS A 199 -8.87 -9.21 13.28
CA HIS A 199 -8.58 -8.14 12.32
C HIS A 199 -7.91 -6.93 12.98
N GLY A 200 -8.41 -6.45 14.12
CA GLY A 200 -7.81 -5.35 14.88
C GLY A 200 -6.37 -5.63 15.31
N ARG A 201 -6.05 -6.88 15.69
CA ARG A 201 -4.67 -7.33 15.98
C ARG A 201 -3.78 -7.26 14.74
N GLN A 202 -4.28 -7.65 13.57
CA GLN A 202 -3.52 -7.52 12.32
C GLN A 202 -3.25 -6.06 11.95
N VAL A 203 -4.26 -5.19 12.07
CA VAL A 203 -4.09 -3.74 11.87
C VAL A 203 -3.08 -3.16 12.86
N THR A 204 -3.09 -3.61 14.11
CA THR A 204 -2.10 -3.20 15.12
C THR A 204 -0.68 -3.64 14.72
N THR A 205 -0.50 -4.88 14.27
CA THR A 205 0.80 -5.38 13.81
C THR A 205 1.33 -4.57 12.62
N TRP A 206 0.47 -4.28 11.64
CA TRP A 206 0.83 -3.44 10.49
C TRP A 206 1.26 -2.03 10.90
N ASN A 207 0.52 -1.36 11.78
CA ASN A 207 0.92 -0.05 12.29
C ASN A 207 2.27 -0.11 13.03
N LYS A 208 2.53 -1.16 13.82
CA LYS A 208 3.83 -1.34 14.50
C LYS A 208 4.97 -1.51 13.49
N SER A 209 4.77 -2.30 12.44
CA SER A 209 5.74 -2.45 11.35
C SER A 209 5.99 -1.11 10.64
N ALA A 210 4.93 -0.33 10.40
CA ALA A 210 5.03 1.00 9.79
C ALA A 210 5.84 1.97 10.66
N VAL A 211 5.59 2.04 11.98
CA VAL A 211 6.37 2.89 12.90
C VAL A 211 7.84 2.54 12.85
N LYS A 212 8.20 1.25 12.95
CA LYS A 212 9.60 0.79 12.86
C LYS A 212 10.25 1.18 11.54
N LEU A 213 9.50 1.06 10.44
CA LEU A 213 9.95 1.48 9.12
C LEU A 213 10.25 2.98 9.15
N PHE A 214 9.26 3.84 9.40
CA PHE A 214 9.46 5.30 9.37
C PHE A 214 10.50 5.81 10.36
N GLU A 215 10.61 5.20 11.54
CA GLU A 215 11.67 5.50 12.50
C GLU A 215 13.07 5.23 11.92
N ARG A 216 13.27 4.11 11.22
CA ARG A 216 14.54 3.80 10.55
C ARG A 216 14.86 4.76 9.41
N ALA A 217 13.88 5.21 8.63
CA ALA A 217 14.14 6.24 7.61
C ALA A 217 14.52 7.58 8.23
N LEU A 218 13.84 7.97 9.31
CA LEU A 218 14.14 9.21 10.02
C LEU A 218 15.55 9.21 10.59
N SER A 219 15.98 8.13 11.25
CA SER A 219 17.33 8.04 11.82
C SER A 219 18.40 8.23 10.74
N LEU A 220 18.18 7.68 9.55
CA LEU A 220 19.13 7.75 8.45
C LEU A 220 19.17 9.12 7.79
N LEU A 221 18.06 9.85 7.72
CA LEU A 221 18.06 11.23 7.26
C LEU A 221 18.80 12.16 8.24
N THR A 222 18.81 11.84 9.54
CA THR A 222 19.46 12.69 10.56
C THR A 222 20.95 12.41 10.75
N ASP A 223 21.45 11.25 10.34
CA ASP A 223 22.81 10.79 10.67
C ASP A 223 23.96 11.40 9.82
N GLY A 224 23.71 12.34 8.90
CA GLY A 224 24.82 13.09 8.29
C GLY A 224 24.48 14.17 7.25
N PRO A 225 25.38 15.15 7.04
CA PRO A 225 25.20 16.27 6.10
C PRO A 225 25.17 15.85 4.62
N SER A 226 25.47 14.59 4.30
CA SER A 226 25.38 13.97 2.97
C SER A 226 24.42 12.78 2.94
N ALA A 227 23.56 12.62 3.95
CA ALA A 227 22.67 11.47 4.09
C ALA A 227 21.46 11.58 3.13
N GLY A 228 21.73 11.39 1.84
CA GLY A 228 20.69 11.05 0.89
C GLY A 228 20.30 9.59 1.05
N ILE A 229 19.03 9.26 0.86
CA ILE A 229 18.54 7.87 0.73
C ILE A 229 19.13 7.30 -0.58
N THR A 230 20.39 6.86 -0.55
CA THR A 230 21.12 6.34 -1.70
C THR A 230 21.76 4.99 -1.38
N GLY A 231 22.11 4.23 -2.42
CA GLY A 231 22.81 2.94 -2.28
C GLY A 231 21.95 1.80 -1.72
N PRO A 232 22.56 0.81 -1.05
CA PRO A 232 21.87 -0.39 -0.55
C PRO A 232 20.70 -0.07 0.39
N PHE A 233 20.81 1.01 1.17
CA PHE A 233 19.72 1.41 2.06
C PHE A 233 18.47 1.84 1.30
N ALA A 234 18.62 2.63 0.22
CA ALA A 234 17.49 3.05 -0.59
C ALA A 234 16.71 1.85 -1.13
N GLN A 235 17.42 0.79 -1.50
CA GLN A 235 16.81 -0.45 -1.97
C GLN A 235 16.05 -1.18 -0.84
N THR A 236 16.65 -1.34 0.33
CA THR A 236 15.97 -1.96 1.50
C THR A 236 14.77 -1.14 1.95
N TRP A 237 14.88 0.19 1.95
CA TRP A 237 13.78 1.08 2.26
C TRP A 237 12.63 0.91 1.27
N GLN A 238 12.94 0.95 -0.03
CA GLN A 238 11.95 0.79 -1.09
C GLN A 238 11.27 -0.57 -1.04
N SER A 239 12.00 -1.66 -0.74
CA SER A 239 11.41 -2.99 -0.61
C SER A 239 10.47 -3.06 0.59
N SER A 240 10.88 -2.58 1.77
CA SER A 240 10.02 -2.55 2.96
C SER A 240 8.82 -1.62 2.80
N ALA A 241 8.97 -0.46 2.16
CA ALA A 241 7.86 0.44 1.84
C ALA A 241 6.88 -0.21 0.86
N THR A 242 7.38 -0.95 -0.13
CA THR A 242 6.53 -1.71 -1.06
C THR A 242 5.78 -2.82 -0.34
N GLN A 243 6.46 -3.58 0.53
CA GLN A 243 5.81 -4.59 1.37
C GLN A 243 4.71 -3.97 2.23
N LEU A 244 4.97 -2.82 2.87
CA LEU A 244 3.97 -2.15 3.71
C LEU A 244 2.73 -1.75 2.92
N ARG A 245 2.88 -1.29 1.66
CA ARG A 245 1.75 -0.97 0.76
C ARG A 245 0.96 -2.21 0.37
N MET A 246 1.64 -3.34 0.12
CA MET A 246 0.95 -4.60 -0.15
C MET A 246 0.16 -5.08 1.08
N GLU A 247 0.76 -5.04 2.26
CA GLU A 247 0.09 -5.36 3.53
C GLU A 247 -1.11 -4.47 3.80
N GLU A 248 -0.98 -3.17 3.50
CA GLU A 248 -2.10 -2.23 3.57
C GLU A 248 -3.24 -2.64 2.64
N SER A 249 -2.96 -2.94 1.37
CA SER A 249 -4.00 -3.36 0.42
C SER A 249 -4.76 -4.59 0.92
N LEU A 250 -4.04 -5.56 1.50
CA LEU A 250 -4.62 -6.75 2.12
C LEU A 250 -5.49 -6.39 3.33
N ILE A 251 -5.04 -5.44 4.17
CA ILE A 251 -5.81 -4.96 5.31
C ILE A 251 -7.09 -4.27 4.87
N VAL A 252 -7.05 -3.44 3.83
CA VAL A 252 -8.23 -2.75 3.30
C VAL A 252 -9.24 -3.76 2.73
N ASP A 253 -8.78 -4.73 1.95
CA ASP A 253 -9.65 -5.75 1.39
C ASP A 253 -10.23 -6.66 2.50
N LYS A 254 -9.43 -7.03 3.51
CA LYS A 254 -9.91 -7.78 4.67
C LYS A 254 -10.89 -6.97 5.51
N HIS A 255 -10.66 -5.67 5.69
CA HIS A 255 -11.57 -4.80 6.42
C HIS A 255 -12.95 -4.78 5.75
N LYS A 256 -13.02 -4.72 4.42
CA LYS A 256 -14.28 -4.87 3.66
C LYS A 256 -14.94 -6.24 3.86
N ALA A 257 -14.15 -7.31 3.86
CA ALA A 257 -14.68 -8.65 4.11
C ALA A 257 -15.25 -8.79 5.53
N VAL A 258 -14.60 -8.20 6.53
CA VAL A 258 -15.09 -8.19 7.92
C VAL A 258 -16.35 -7.33 8.04
N ALA A 259 -16.44 -6.17 7.38
CA ALA A 259 -17.66 -5.38 7.30
C ALA A 259 -18.85 -6.21 6.81
N GLY A 260 -18.70 -6.90 5.67
CA GLY A 260 -19.77 -7.74 5.12
C GLY A 260 -20.14 -8.93 6.03
N TYR A 261 -19.17 -9.51 6.74
CA TYR A 261 -19.45 -10.52 7.76
C TYR A 261 -20.25 -9.95 8.93
N LEU A 262 -19.87 -8.78 9.45
CA LEU A 262 -20.55 -8.13 10.57
C LEU A 262 -21.96 -7.67 10.21
N ASP A 263 -22.18 -7.18 8.98
CA ASP A 263 -23.51 -6.85 8.46
C ASP A 263 -24.45 -8.07 8.47
N HIS A 264 -23.91 -9.25 8.12
CA HIS A 264 -24.68 -10.50 8.13
C HIS A 264 -24.93 -11.02 9.55
N GLU A 265 -23.91 -11.01 10.42
CA GLU A 265 -24.00 -11.55 11.79
C GLU A 265 -24.82 -10.63 12.71
N TYR A 266 -24.78 -9.32 12.47
CA TYR A 266 -25.40 -8.29 13.31
C TYR A 266 -26.33 -7.36 12.52
N PRO A 267 -27.43 -7.88 11.93
CA PRO A 267 -28.31 -7.11 11.06
C PRO A 267 -29.02 -5.95 11.78
N GLU A 268 -29.16 -6.02 13.11
CA GLU A 268 -29.77 -4.97 13.94
C GLU A 268 -28.94 -3.69 14.03
N ILE A 269 -27.62 -3.77 13.80
CA ILE A 269 -26.67 -2.64 13.93
C ILE A 269 -25.86 -2.39 12.64
N ALA A 270 -26.25 -3.05 11.55
CA ALA A 270 -25.80 -2.74 10.20
C ALA A 270 -26.29 -1.32 9.78
N PRO A 271 -25.60 -0.61 8.87
CA PRO A 271 -24.42 -1.07 8.13
C PRO A 271 -23.09 -0.80 8.84
N PHE A 272 -22.15 -1.73 8.70
CA PHE A 272 -20.74 -1.58 9.05
C PHE A 272 -19.98 -1.00 7.85
N GLU A 273 -19.94 0.32 7.74
CA GLU A 273 -19.26 0.96 6.61
C GLU A 273 -17.74 0.72 6.67
N PRO A 274 -17.11 0.22 5.60
CA PRO A 274 -15.65 0.09 5.54
C PRO A 274 -15.00 1.46 5.37
N ALA A 275 -13.79 1.62 5.93
CA ALA A 275 -13.01 2.86 5.85
C ALA A 275 -12.87 3.42 4.41
N PHE A 276 -12.65 2.56 3.42
CA PHE A 276 -12.39 2.99 2.04
C PHE A 276 -13.46 2.44 1.08
N LYS A 277 -14.30 3.32 0.54
CA LYS A 277 -15.22 3.01 -0.57
C LYS A 277 -14.39 3.03 -1.86
N LYS A 278 -14.25 1.88 -2.52
CA LYS A 278 -13.63 1.81 -3.86
C LYS A 278 -14.66 2.28 -4.88
#